data_AF-A0A387BUH5-F1
#
_entry.id   AF-A0A387BUH5-F1
#
_cell.length_a   1.000
_cell.length_b   1.000
_cell.length_c   1.000
_cell.angle_alpha   90.00
_cell.angle_beta   90.00
_cell.angle_gamma   90.00
#
_symmetry.space_group_name_H-M   'P 1'
#
loop_
_entity.id
_entity.type
_entity.pdbx_description
1 polymer ?
#
loop_
_entity_poly.entity_id
_entity_poly.type
_entity_poly.pdbx_seq_one_letter_code
_entity_poly.pdbx_strand_id
1 'polypeptide(L)'
;MAILQVKSMPDELYAGLQTRAKAQGMSMSEYVVRVLRKDLSRPTTSEWLSQVEERLEGEPLRDIDVVTALDGVRAEFGSFERPGE
;
A
#
# COMPACT_ATOMS: atom_id res chain seq x y z
N MET A 1 24.86 2.45 6.99
CA MET A 1 23.90 1.44 7.49
C MET A 1 23.40 1.89 8.84
N ALA A 2 22.07 1.84 9.06
CA ALA A 2 21.47 2.16 10.36
C ALA A 2 21.16 0.86 11.12
N ILE A 3 21.30 0.88 12.45
CA ILE A 3 20.94 -0.23 13.33
C ILE A 3 19.70 0.20 14.12
N LEU A 4 18.61 -0.57 14.01
CA LEU A 4 17.39 -0.36 14.79
C LEU A 4 17.38 -1.37 15.94
N GLN A 5 17.45 -0.88 17.19
CA GLN A 5 17.27 -1.70 18.39
C GLN A 5 15.91 -1.39 19.01
N VAL A 6 15.04 -2.39 19.08
CA VAL A 6 13.74 -2.28 19.74
C VAL A 6 13.90 -2.72 21.19
N LYS A 7 13.69 -1.80 22.14
CA LYS A 7 13.70 -2.10 23.58
C LYS A 7 12.28 -2.39 24.05
N SER A 8 12.15 -3.30 25.02
CA SER A 8 10.86 -3.68 25.63
C SER A 8 9.85 -4.27 24.65
N MET A 9 10.28 -5.23 23.83
CA MET A 9 9.35 -5.97 22.98
C MET A 9 8.62 -7.03 23.80
N PRO A 10 7.27 -7.08 23.79
CA PRO A 10 6.53 -8.15 24.44
C PRO A 10 6.94 -9.52 23.89
N ASP A 11 7.11 -10.51 24.77
CA ASP A 11 7.58 -11.85 24.40
C ASP A 11 6.64 -12.53 23.38
N GLU A 12 5.33 -12.29 23.53
CA GLU A 12 4.30 -12.74 22.59
C GLU A 12 4.50 -12.17 21.18
N LEU A 13 4.91 -10.91 21.06
CA LEU A 13 5.19 -10.27 19.79
C LEU A 13 6.45 -10.86 19.16
N TYR A 14 7.51 -11.08 19.96
CA TYR A 14 8.72 -11.76 19.50
C TYR A 14 8.41 -13.17 18.97
N ALA A 15 7.65 -13.96 19.73
CA ALA A 15 7.29 -15.33 19.36
C ALA A 15 6.45 -15.36 18.07
N GLY A 16 5.50 -14.45 17.94
CA GLY A 16 4.67 -14.31 16.73
C GLY A 16 5.50 -13.97 15.50
N LEU A 17 6.40 -12.98 15.61
CA LEU A 17 7.31 -12.62 14.52
C LEU A 17 8.26 -13.77 14.17
N GLN A 18 8.79 -14.48 15.16
CA GLN A 18 9.72 -15.59 14.93
C GLN A 18 9.04 -16.74 14.18
N THR A 19 7.80 -17.06 14.56
CA THR A 19 7.01 -18.11 13.92
C THR A 19 6.77 -17.77 12.45
N ARG A 20 6.37 -16.53 12.16
CA ARG A 20 6.13 -16.08 10.78
C ARG A 20 7.41 -15.99 9.96
N ALA A 21 8.54 -15.62 10.56
CA ALA A 21 9.84 -15.61 9.90
C ALA A 21 10.26 -17.03 9.48
N LYS A 22 10.17 -17.99 10.43
CA LYS A 22 10.46 -19.41 10.18
C LYS A 22 9.56 -20.01 9.10
N ALA A 23 8.27 -19.73 9.14
CA ALA A 23 7.30 -20.19 8.14
C ALA A 23 7.62 -19.71 6.70
N GLN A 24 8.39 -18.65 6.57
CA GLN A 24 8.77 -18.05 5.29
C GLN A 24 10.24 -18.28 4.94
N GLY A 25 10.96 -19.09 5.71
CA GLY A 25 12.39 -19.38 5.50
C GLY A 25 13.28 -18.16 5.67
N MET A 26 12.83 -17.12 6.38
CA MET A 26 13.55 -15.86 6.55
C MET A 26 14.18 -15.77 7.94
N SER A 27 15.30 -15.05 8.05
CA SER A 27 15.81 -14.64 9.35
C SER A 27 14.87 -13.65 10.03
N MET A 28 14.92 -13.55 11.37
CA MET A 28 14.09 -12.59 12.10
C MET A 28 14.30 -11.14 11.62
N SER A 29 15.56 -10.73 11.50
CA SER A 29 15.92 -9.38 11.06
C SER A 29 15.40 -9.08 9.66
N GLU A 30 15.52 -10.04 8.74
CA GLU A 30 15.01 -9.91 7.37
C GLU A 30 13.49 -9.81 7.34
N TYR A 31 12.80 -10.64 8.12
CA TYR A 31 11.35 -10.59 8.24
C TYR A 31 10.87 -9.22 8.75
N VAL A 32 11.50 -8.70 9.80
CA VAL A 32 11.16 -7.39 10.38
C VAL A 32 11.40 -6.27 9.36
N VAL A 33 12.55 -6.27 8.68
CA VAL A 33 12.86 -5.28 7.64
C VAL A 33 11.82 -5.33 6.52
N ARG A 34 11.39 -6.52 6.11
CA ARG A 34 10.36 -6.67 5.08
C ARG A 34 9.00 -6.12 5.53
N VAL A 35 8.62 -6.36 6.79
CA VAL A 35 7.39 -5.78 7.36
C VAL A 35 7.46 -4.26 7.37
N LEU A 36 8.57 -3.68 7.82
CA LEU A 36 8.78 -2.22 7.81
C LEU A 36 8.76 -1.65 6.40
N ARG A 37 9.37 -2.33 5.42
CA ARG A 37 9.30 -1.91 4.01
C ARG A 37 7.88 -1.95 3.47
N LYS A 38 7.09 -2.96 3.84
CA LYS A 38 5.70 -3.08 3.42
C LYS A 38 4.86 -1.97 4.06
N ASP A 39 5.10 -1.66 5.32
CA ASP A 39 4.46 -0.55 6.02
C ASP A 39 4.76 0.79 5.32
N LEU A 40 6.03 1.06 5.03
CA LEU A 40 6.49 2.26 4.32
C LEU A 40 6.22 2.25 2.80
N SER A 41 5.67 1.16 2.24
CA SER A 41 5.43 1.07 0.79
C SER A 41 4.25 1.94 0.33
N ARG A 42 3.42 2.41 1.27
CA ARG A 42 2.32 3.33 1.00
C ARG A 42 2.49 4.55 1.90
N PRO A 43 2.32 5.77 1.36
CA PRO A 43 2.26 6.94 2.20
C PRO A 43 1.09 6.81 3.16
N THR A 44 1.27 7.30 4.38
CA THR A 44 0.14 7.51 5.28
C THR A 44 -0.84 8.51 4.67
N THR A 45 -2.10 8.50 5.11
CA THR A 45 -3.10 9.48 4.62
C THR A 45 -2.63 10.91 4.81
N SER A 46 -1.94 11.20 5.92
CA SER A 46 -1.38 12.53 6.19
C SER A 46 -0.29 12.89 5.20
N GLU A 47 0.68 12.00 4.96
CA GLU A 47 1.75 12.24 3.99
C GLU A 47 1.21 12.37 2.57
N TRP A 48 0.19 11.58 2.23
CA TRP A 48 -0.47 11.67 0.93
C TRP A 48 -1.20 13.00 0.77
N LEU A 49 -1.93 13.47 1.78
CA LEU A 49 -2.59 14.78 1.75
C LEU A 49 -1.57 15.90 1.57
N SER A 50 -0.46 15.88 2.32
CA SER A 50 0.62 16.86 2.15
C SER A 50 1.24 16.80 0.75
N GLN A 51 1.45 15.60 0.19
CA GLN A 51 1.93 15.46 -1.20
C GLN A 51 0.94 15.99 -2.23
N VAL A 52 -0.36 15.82 -1.99
CA VAL A 52 -1.42 16.36 -2.84
C VAL A 52 -1.44 17.88 -2.74
N GLU A 53 -1.39 18.43 -1.52
CA GLU A 53 -1.31 19.88 -1.29
C GLU A 53 -0.08 20.49 -1.99
N GLU A 54 1.13 19.95 -1.76
CA GLU A 54 2.36 20.38 -2.44
C GLU A 54 2.26 20.28 -3.97
N ARG A 55 1.64 19.22 -4.49
CA ARG A 55 1.46 19.04 -5.94
C ARG A 55 0.45 20.03 -6.53
N LEU A 56 -0.51 20.49 -5.73
CA LEU A 56 -1.56 21.43 -6.12
C LEU A 56 -1.20 22.89 -5.79
N GLU A 57 -0.06 23.15 -5.15
CA GLU A 57 0.47 24.50 -4.96
C GLU A 57 0.76 25.16 -6.31
N GLY A 58 -0.27 25.76 -6.89
CA GLY A 58 -0.21 26.60 -8.09
C GLY A 58 -1.09 26.15 -9.25
N GLU A 59 -1.53 24.90 -9.29
CA GLU A 59 -2.33 24.37 -10.41
C GLU A 59 -3.68 23.84 -9.89
N PRO A 60 -4.82 24.31 -10.44
CA PRO A 60 -6.11 23.76 -10.08
C PRO A 60 -6.16 22.27 -10.45
N LEU A 61 -6.83 21.47 -9.61
CA LEU A 61 -7.17 20.10 -9.95
C LEU A 61 -7.80 20.09 -11.34
N ARG A 62 -7.32 19.20 -12.22
CA ARG A 62 -8.01 18.98 -13.49
C ARG A 62 -9.42 18.54 -13.16
N ASP A 63 -10.40 19.33 -13.57
CA ASP A 63 -11.79 18.95 -13.51
C ASP A 63 -12.00 17.82 -14.53
N ILE A 64 -12.08 16.60 -14.01
CA ILE A 64 -12.35 15.41 -14.80
C ILE A 64 -13.73 14.96 -14.40
N ASP A 65 -14.66 14.98 -15.36
CA ASP A 65 -15.91 14.26 -15.21
C ASP A 65 -15.63 12.75 -15.27
N VAL A 66 -15.39 12.18 -14.10
CA VAL A 66 -15.07 10.76 -13.91
C VAL A 66 -16.21 9.87 -14.42
N VAL A 67 -17.46 10.34 -14.33
CA VAL A 67 -18.63 9.57 -14.78
C VAL A 67 -18.59 9.45 -16.30
N THR A 68 -18.46 10.59 -17.01
CA THR A 68 -18.36 10.59 -18.47
C THR A 68 -17.16 9.80 -18.97
N ALA A 69 -15.99 9.93 -18.33
CA ALA A 69 -14.79 9.18 -18.70
C ALA A 69 -14.97 7.67 -18.51
N LEU A 70 -15.58 7.25 -17.40
CA LEU A 70 -15.83 5.84 -17.10
C LEU A 70 -16.89 5.24 -18.03
N ASP A 71 -17.92 6.00 -18.37
CA ASP A 71 -18.98 5.56 -19.27
C ASP A 71 -18.47 5.37 -20.71
N GLY A 72 -17.52 6.21 -21.16
CA GLY A 72 -16.81 5.99 -22.43
C GLY A 72 -16.08 4.64 -22.47
N VAL A 73 -15.32 4.32 -21.41
CA VAL A 73 -14.63 3.02 -21.29
C VAL A 73 -15.63 1.86 -21.21
N ARG A 74 -16.70 1.99 -20.43
CA ARG A 74 -17.75 0.96 -20.34
C ARG A 74 -18.43 0.69 -21.67
N ALA A 75 -18.64 1.71 -22.50
CA ALA A 75 -19.19 1.55 -23.84
C ALA A 75 -18.23 0.76 -24.77
N GLU A 76 -16.91 0.95 -24.63
CA GLU A 76 -15.90 0.21 -25.39
C GLU A 76 -15.79 -1.26 -24.97
N PHE A 77 -15.93 -1.56 -23.67
CA PHE A 77 -15.85 -2.92 -23.12
C PHE A 77 -17.21 -3.63 -22.96
N GLY A 78 -18.31 -2.98 -23.35
CA GLY A 78 -19.70 -3.41 -23.10
C GLY A 78 -20.15 -4.69 -23.83
N SER A 79 -19.31 -5.28 -24.68
CA SER A 79 -19.63 -6.51 -25.43
C SER A 79 -19.25 -7.80 -24.70
N PHE A 80 -19.04 -7.79 -23.38
CA PHE A 80 -18.82 -9.03 -22.62
C PHE A 80 -20.16 -9.76 -22.46
N GLU A 81 -20.61 -10.44 -23.52
CA GLU A 81 -21.70 -11.41 -23.44
C GLU A 81 -21.35 -12.43 -22.34
N ARG A 82 -22.20 -12.55 -21.32
CA ARG A 82 -22.08 -13.64 -20.35
C ARG A 82 -22.27 -14.95 -21.11
N PRO A 83 -21.31 -15.89 -21.11
CA PRO A 83 -21.51 -17.17 -21.78
C PRO A 83 -22.58 -17.96 -21.03
N GLY A 84 -23.72 -18.18 -21.69
CA GLY A 84 -24.74 -19.21 -21.50
C GLY A 84 -25.11 -19.61 -20.07
N GLU A 85 -26.31 -19.22 -19.64
CA GLU A 85 -27.12 -20.02 -18.69
C GLU A 85 -27.70 -21.26 -19.37
#